data_AF-A0A914PRB4-F1
#
_entry.id   AF-A0A914PRB4-F1
#
_cell.length_a   1.000
_cell.length_b   1.000
_cell.length_c   1.000
_cell.angle_alpha   90.00
_cell.angle_beta   90.00
_cell.angle_gamma   90.00
#
_symmetry.space_group_name_H-M   'P 1'
#
loop_
_entity.id
_entity.type
_entity.pdbx_description
1 polymer ?
#
loop_
_entity_poly.entity_id
_entity_poly.type
_entity_poly.pdbx_seq_one_letter_code
_entity_poly.pdbx_strand_id
1 'polypeptide(L)'
;MAPAILESLLGRNGRAVCRICQSETGIMIRPCACAGTMADIHENCLNEWVSISKAEKCEICKESYAQAERFRPIHEWEKPKITFRVSLFYFQQRK
;
A
#
# COMPACT_ATOMS: atom_id res chain seq x y z
N MET A 1 -30.78 -17.75 -10.62
CA MET A 1 -30.22 -16.61 -11.39
C MET A 1 -29.82 -15.53 -10.41
N ALA A 2 -28.61 -15.59 -9.86
CA ALA A 2 -28.11 -14.57 -8.95
C ALA A 2 -27.58 -13.37 -9.77
N PRO A 3 -27.78 -12.11 -9.33
CA PRO A 3 -27.41 -10.94 -10.10
C PRO A 3 -25.90 -10.71 -10.09
N ALA A 4 -25.35 -10.27 -11.22
CA ALA A 4 -23.93 -10.00 -11.49
C ALA A 4 -23.27 -8.89 -10.61
N ILE A 5 -23.92 -8.48 -9.52
CA ILE A 5 -23.45 -7.42 -8.62
C ILE A 5 -22.51 -7.97 -7.53
N LEU A 6 -22.59 -9.27 -7.21
CA LEU A 6 -21.73 -9.86 -6.18
C LEU A 6 -20.28 -10.12 -6.65
N GLU A 7 -20.05 -10.24 -7.97
CA GLU A 7 -18.70 -10.37 -8.56
C GLU A 7 -17.88 -9.07 -8.49
N SER A 8 -18.54 -7.93 -8.25
CA SER A 8 -17.88 -6.61 -8.22
C SER A 8 -17.42 -6.19 -6.83
N LEU A 9 -17.92 -6.83 -5.76
CA LEU A 9 -17.62 -6.46 -4.37
C LEU A 9 -16.62 -7.39 -3.67
N LEU A 10 -16.31 -8.53 -4.30
CA LEU A 10 -15.14 -9.36 -3.96
C LEU A 10 -14.17 -9.23 -5.12
N GLY A 11 -13.58 -8.04 -5.26
CA GLY A 11 -12.51 -7.79 -6.22
C GLY A 11 -11.47 -8.90 -6.15
N ARG A 12 -11.58 -9.83 -7.12
CA ARG A 12 -10.76 -11.02 -7.35
C ARG A 12 -11.09 -12.28 -6.50
N ASN A 13 -12.11 -13.03 -6.91
CA ASN A 13 -12.26 -14.46 -6.58
C ASN A 13 -11.30 -15.37 -7.38
N GLY A 14 -10.04 -14.97 -7.48
CA GLY A 14 -8.97 -15.81 -8.03
C GLY A 14 -7.82 -15.72 -7.05
N ARG A 15 -7.48 -16.84 -6.42
CA ARG A 15 -6.31 -16.96 -5.52
C ARG A 15 -5.14 -16.20 -6.15
N ALA A 16 -4.72 -15.12 -5.52
CA ALA A 16 -3.61 -14.34 -6.02
C ALA A 16 -2.34 -15.16 -5.80
N VAL A 17 -1.55 -15.33 -6.85
CA VAL A 17 -0.34 -16.17 -6.87
C VAL A 17 0.87 -15.26 -7.06
N CYS A 18 1.89 -15.42 -6.23
CA CYS A 18 3.07 -14.57 -6.29
C CYS A 18 3.77 -14.80 -7.63
N ARG A 19 3.98 -13.74 -8.43
CA ARG A 19 4.58 -13.88 -9.77
C ARG A 19 6.02 -14.42 -9.75
N ILE A 20 6.70 -14.37 -8.59
CA ILE A 20 8.09 -14.80 -8.41
C ILE A 20 8.14 -16.27 -7.95
N CYS A 21 7.54 -16.59 -6.80
CA CYS A 21 7.64 -17.93 -6.22
C CYS A 21 6.46 -18.86 -6.53
N GLN A 22 5.44 -18.37 -7.23
CA GLN A 22 4.25 -19.12 -7.65
C GLN A 22 3.44 -19.75 -6.50
N SER A 23 3.55 -19.20 -5.28
CA SER A 23 2.74 -19.58 -4.12
C SER A 23 1.63 -18.57 -3.84
N GLU A 24 0.52 -19.06 -3.28
CA GLU A 24 -0.63 -18.29 -2.78
C GLU A 24 -0.51 -17.96 -1.29
N THR A 25 0.51 -18.51 -0.60
CA THR A 25 0.65 -18.42 0.85
C THR A 25 1.43 -17.17 1.26
N GLY A 26 0.80 -16.31 2.06
CA GLY A 26 1.45 -15.16 2.68
C GLY A 26 0.76 -13.85 2.34
N ILE A 27 1.36 -12.75 2.78
CA ILE A 27 0.87 -11.40 2.49
C ILE A 27 1.37 -10.98 1.13
N MET A 28 0.44 -10.64 0.24
CA MET A 28 0.74 -10.12 -1.08
C MET A 28 0.67 -8.60 -1.10
N ILE A 29 1.58 -8.01 -1.86
CA ILE A 29 1.65 -6.57 -2.12
C ILE A 29 1.56 -6.33 -3.63
N ARG A 30 1.14 -5.13 -4.01
CA ARG A 30 1.18 -4.63 -5.40
C ARG A 30 2.15 -3.45 -5.48
N PRO A 31 3.47 -3.71 -5.60
CA PRO A 31 4.48 -2.67 -5.45
C PRO A 31 4.64 -1.81 -6.71
N CYS A 32 3.89 -2.07 -7.78
CA CYS A 32 4.00 -1.32 -9.03
C CYS A 32 2.64 -1.24 -9.72
N ALA A 33 2.55 -0.42 -10.77
CA ALA A 33 1.32 -0.20 -11.54
C ALA A 33 0.92 -1.35 -12.47
N CYS A 34 1.51 -2.54 -12.34
CA CYS A 34 1.11 -3.69 -13.15
C CYS A 34 -0.38 -4.04 -12.92
N ALA A 35 -1.06 -4.48 -13.97
CA ALA A 35 -2.43 -4.96 -13.91
C ALA A 35 -2.48 -6.49 -13.72
N GLY A 36 -3.61 -7.00 -13.24
CA GLY A 36 -3.82 -8.45 -13.10
C GLY A 36 -2.83 -9.12 -12.13
N THR A 37 -2.45 -10.36 -12.45
CA THR A 37 -1.59 -11.26 -11.64
C THR A 37 -0.14 -10.84 -11.61
N MET A 38 0.32 -10.09 -12.61
CA MET A 38 1.69 -9.59 -12.70
C MET A 38 2.04 -8.54 -11.64
N ALA A 39 1.06 -8.08 -10.88
CA ALA A 39 1.27 -7.15 -9.78
C ALA A 39 1.36 -7.83 -8.42
N ASP A 40 0.90 -9.09 -8.29
CA ASP A 40 0.84 -9.74 -6.98
C ASP A 40 2.18 -10.41 -6.67
N ILE A 41 2.83 -9.93 -5.61
CA ILE A 41 4.16 -10.38 -5.20
C ILE A 41 4.20 -10.45 -3.67
N HIS A 42 4.89 -11.42 -3.09
CA HIS A 42 5.20 -11.37 -1.66
C HIS A 42 6.24 -10.29 -1.37
N GLU A 43 6.12 -9.61 -0.23
CA GLU A 43 7.10 -8.61 0.21
C GLU A 43 8.53 -9.16 0.24
N ASN A 44 8.73 -10.35 0.83
CA ASN A 44 10.03 -11.01 0.87
C ASN A 44 10.58 -11.33 -0.53
N CYS A 45 9.73 -11.85 -1.44
CA CYS A 45 10.15 -12.16 -2.80
C CYS A 45 10.57 -10.90 -3.57
N LEU A 46 9.86 -9.78 -3.38
CA LEU A 46 10.26 -8.50 -3.96
C LEU A 46 11.60 -8.03 -3.40
N ASN A 47 11.78 -8.06 -2.08
CA ASN A 47 13.01 -7.60 -1.43
C ASN A 47 14.23 -8.42 -1.88
N GLU A 48 14.10 -9.74 -1.95
CA GLU A 48 15.15 -10.63 -2.46
C GLU A 48 15.43 -10.36 -3.95
N TRP A 49 14.39 -10.23 -4.76
CA TRP A 49 14.54 -9.91 -6.18
C TRP A 49 15.28 -8.59 -6.40
N VAL A 50 14.90 -7.52 -5.71
CA VAL A 50 15.56 -6.21 -5.82
C VAL A 50 17.00 -6.30 -5.33
N SER A 51 17.27 -7.05 -4.25
CA SER A 51 18.62 -7.26 -3.74
C SER A 51 19.54 -7.97 -4.75
N ILE A 52 19.03 -8.98 -5.47
CA ILE A 52 19.82 -9.75 -6.45
C ILE A 52 19.94 -9.02 -7.78
N SER A 53 18.83 -8.48 -8.30
CA SER A 53 18.77 -7.82 -9.61
C SER A 53 19.34 -6.41 -9.60
N LYS A 54 19.44 -5.77 -8.43
CA LYS A 54 19.73 -4.33 -8.26
C LYS A 54 18.75 -3.42 -9.01
N ALA A 55 17.56 -3.92 -9.36
CA ALA A 55 16.55 -3.19 -10.11
C ALA A 55 15.54 -2.54 -9.17
N GLU A 56 15.61 -1.21 -9.05
CA GLU A 56 14.65 -0.42 -8.26
C GLU A 56 13.33 -0.16 -8.98
N LYS A 57 13.25 -0.52 -10.26
CA LYS A 57 12.08 -0.35 -11.14
C LYS A 57 11.54 -1.69 -11.59
N CYS A 58 10.22 -1.74 -11.80
CA CYS A 58 9.57 -2.91 -12.35
C CYS A 58 10.05 -3.17 -13.78
N GLU A 59 10.43 -4.41 -14.08
CA GLU A 59 10.89 -4.78 -15.42
C GLU A 59 9.79 -4.78 -16.48
N ILE A 60 8.52 -4.86 -16.05
CA ILE A 60 7.33 -4.90 -16.93
C ILE A 60 6.85 -3.47 -17.20
N CYS A 61 6.38 -2.77 -16.17
CA CYS A 61 5.78 -1.44 -16.33
C CYS A 61 6.78 -0.28 -16.22
N LYS A 62 8.05 -0.53 -15.87
CA LYS A 62 9.14 0.46 -15.74
C LYS A 62 8.96 1.52 -14.65
N GLU A 63 7.86 1.48 -13.91
CA GLU A 63 7.66 2.32 -12.73
C GLU A 63 8.51 1.86 -11.55
N SER A 64 8.90 2.80 -10.69
CA SER A 64 9.60 2.50 -9.43
C SER A 64 8.72 1.66 -8.52
N TYR A 65 9.33 0.70 -7.82
CA TYR A 65 8.59 -0.02 -6.79
C TYR A 65 8.19 0.93 -5.66
N ALA A 66 6.95 0.84 -5.21
CA ALA A 66 6.46 1.54 -4.03
C ALA A 66 7.27 1.08 -2.82
N GLN A 67 8.19 1.92 -2.37
CA GLN A 67 8.95 1.66 -1.16
C GLN A 67 8.02 1.89 0.03
N ALA A 68 8.08 1.00 1.02
CA ALA A 68 7.57 1.35 2.33
C ALA A 68 8.34 2.60 2.77
N GLU A 69 7.62 3.71 2.99
CA GLU A 69 8.23 4.91 3.54
C GLU A 69 8.95 4.50 4.82
N ARG A 70 10.28 4.60 4.80
CA ARG A 70 11.06 4.40 6.01
C ARG A 70 10.69 5.56 6.92
N PHE A 71 9.84 5.30 7.90
CA PHE A 71 9.64 6.24 8.99
C PHE A 71 11.02 6.59 9.53
N ARG A 72 11.26 7.89 9.76
CA ARG A 72 12.44 8.29 10.50
C ARG A 72 12.44 7.52 11.83
N PRO A 73 13.60 7.17 12.39
CA PRO A 73 13.65 6.66 13.75
C PRO A 73 12.87 7.58 14.70
N ILE A 74 12.18 7.04 15.71
CA ILE A 74 11.33 7.82 16.63
C ILE A 74 12.11 9.00 17.26
N HIS A 75 13.42 8.86 17.46
CA HIS A 75 14.27 9.90 18.02
C HIS A 75 14.51 11.11 17.08
N GLU A 76 14.26 10.98 15.78
CA GLU A 76 14.36 12.05 14.79
C GLU A 76 13.01 12.75 14.52
N TRP A 77 11.94 12.36 15.20
CA TRP A 77 10.61 12.92 14.95
C TRP A 77 10.51 14.33 15.51
N GLU A 78 10.09 15.27 14.66
CA GLU A 78 9.74 16.63 15.10
C GLU A 78 8.36 16.64 15.75
N LYS A 79 8.20 17.42 16.83
CA LYS A 79 6.89 17.57 17.50
C LYS A 79 5.90 18.23 16.53
N PRO A 80 4.69 17.66 16.32
CA PRO A 80 3.70 18.26 15.45
C PRO A 80 3.31 19.65 15.98
N LYS A 81 3.22 20.63 15.08
CA LYS A 81 2.78 22.00 15.42
C LYS A 81 1.26 22.03 15.57
N ILE A 82 0.79 21.60 16.73
CA ILE A 82 -0.63 21.63 17.06
C ILE A 82 -0.99 23.05 17.49
N THR A 83 -1.80 23.76 16.68
CA THR A 83 -2.32 25.07 17.04
C THR A 83 -3.75 24.94 17.57
N PHE A 84 -3.94 25.21 18.86
CA PHE A 84 -5.28 25.28 19.46
C PHE A 84 -5.88 26.66 19.16
N ARG A 85 -6.64 26.78 18.07
CA ARG A 85 -7.55 27.92 17.89
C ARG A 85 -8.82 27.66 18.68
N VAL A 86 -8.78 27.91 19.98
CA VAL A 86 -10.01 27.99 20.77
C VAL A 86 -10.69 29.30 20.39
N SER A 87 -11.62 29.21 19.43
CA SER A 87 -12.51 30.31 19.10
C SER A 87 -13.34 30.66 20.33
N LEU A 88 -13.00 31.77 21.00
CA LEU A 88 -13.78 32.38 22.08
C LEU A 88 -15.08 33.01 21.53
N PHE A 89 -15.91 32.24 20.83
CA PHE A 89 -17.23 32.69 20.37
C PHE A 89 -18.39 31.97 21.07
N TYR A 90 -18.13 31.09 22.04
CA TYR A 90 -19.18 30.37 22.78
C TYR A 90 -19.53 30.99 24.14
N PHE A 91 -19.25 32.27 24.38
CA PHE A 91 -19.54 32.94 25.66
C PHE A 91 -20.30 34.27 25.52
N GLN A 92 -21.22 34.36 24.54
CA GLN A 92 -22.03 35.57 24.37
C GLN A 92 -23.49 35.32 23.96
N GLN A 93 -24.10 34.25 24.48
CA GLN A 93 -25.55 33.97 24.35
C GLN A 93 -26.20 33.67 25.72
N ARG A 94 -25.71 34.29 26.80
CA ARG A 94 -26.42 34.38 28.08
C ARG A 94 -26.41 35.83 28.57
N LYS A 95 -27.16 36.67 27.88
CA LYS A 95 -27.78 37.85 28.47
C LYS A 95 -29.26 37.81 28.13
#